data_AF-A0A3N5I393-F1
#
_entry.id   AF-A0A3N5I393-F1
#
_cell.length_a   1.000
_cell.length_b   1.000
_cell.length_c   1.000
_cell.angle_alpha   90.00
_cell.angle_beta   90.00
_cell.angle_gamma   90.00
#
_symmetry.space_group_name_H-M   'P 1'
#
loop_
_entity.id
_entity.type
_entity.pdbx_description
1 polymer ?
#
loop_
_entity_poly.entity_id
_entity_poly.type
_entity_poly.pdbx_seq_one_letter_code
_entity_poly.pdbx_strand_id
1 'polypeptide(L)' 'MTTPAIDLSVTLGRLRLKNPVLVASGTFGYAREMERIVDCARLGGILPKTITALPRIGNAPRRPRRSATEHCRSAA' A
#
# COMPACT_ATOMS: atom_id res chain seq x y z
N MET A 1 -12.16 -18.78 -26.95
CA MET A 1 -11.11 -19.42 -26.12
C MET A 1 -11.32 -18.96 -24.69
N THR A 2 -11.72 -19.86 -23.80
CA THR A 2 -12.03 -19.52 -22.41
C THR A 2 -10.75 -19.65 -21.59
N THR A 3 -10.18 -18.52 -21.16
CA THR A 3 -9.02 -18.52 -20.26
C THR A 3 -9.41 -19.21 -18.96
N PRO A 4 -8.65 -20.21 -18.47
CA PRO A 4 -8.92 -20.81 -17.17
C PRO A 4 -8.78 -19.73 -16.10
N ALA A 5 -9.82 -19.56 -15.27
CA ALA A 5 -9.80 -18.61 -14.18
C ALA A 5 -8.82 -19.08 -13.11
N ILE A 6 -7.73 -18.33 -12.91
CA ILE A 6 -6.74 -18.61 -11.86
C ILE A 6 -7.27 -18.05 -10.53
N ASP A 7 -7.39 -18.92 -9.52
CA ASP A 7 -7.69 -18.48 -8.15
C ASP A 7 -6.42 -17.91 -7.50
N LEU A 8 -6.53 -16.68 -7.01
CA LEU A 8 -5.46 -15.97 -6.31
C LEU A 8 -5.71 -15.90 -4.80
N SER A 9 -6.77 -16.52 -4.28
CA SER A 9 -7.12 -16.42 -2.87
C SER A 9 -6.03 -16.99 -1.96
N VAL A 10 -5.75 -16.29 -0.84
CA VAL A 10 -4.70 -16.69 0.12
C VAL A 10 -5.20 -16.60 1.56
N THR A 11 -4.65 -17.44 2.43
CA THR A 11 -4.94 -17.45 3.86
C THR A 11 -3.70 -17.05 4.65
N LEU A 12 -3.80 -16.02 5.48
CA LEU A 12 -2.75 -15.53 6.38
C LEU A 12 -3.23 -15.69 7.83
N GLY A 13 -2.89 -16.83 8.45
CA GLY A 13 -3.39 -17.17 9.78
C GLY A 13 -4.92 -17.26 9.79
N ARG A 14 -5.59 -16.34 10.49
CA ARG A 14 -7.07 -16.26 10.56
C ARG A 14 -7.70 -15.41 9.46
N LEU A 15 -6.90 -14.75 8.63
CA LEU A 15 -7.37 -13.82 7.60
C LEU A 15 -7.43 -14.50 6.23
N ARG A 16 -8.58 -14.46 5.57
CA ARG A 16 -8.77 -14.92 4.18
C ARG A 16 -8.81 -13.71 3.25
N LEU A 17 -7.92 -13.66 2.27
CA LEU A 17 -7.84 -12.58 1.28
C LEU A 17 -8.26 -13.09 -0.09
N LYS A 18 -8.92 -12.22 -0.88
CA LYS A 18 -9.29 -12.51 -2.27
C LYS A 18 -8.07 -12.70 -3.17
N ASN A 19 -6.96 -12.04 -2.83
CA ASN A 19 -5.67 -12.10 -3.52
C ASN A 19 -4.55 -11.59 -2.59
N PRO A 20 -3.27 -11.87 -2.90
CA PRO A 20 -2.14 -11.45 -2.06
C PRO A 20 -1.74 -9.97 -2.23
N VAL A 21 -2.48 -9.17 -3.01
CA VAL A 21 -2.10 -7.78 -3.29
C VAL A 21 -2.62 -6.86 -2.19
N LEU A 22 -1.69 -6.26 -1.44
CA LEU A 22 -1.95 -5.35 -0.33
C LEU A 22 -1.20 -4.04 -0.55
N VAL A 23 -1.79 -2.91 -0.12
CA VAL A 23 -1.07 -1.63 -0.11
C VAL A 23 -0.26 -1.47 1.18
N ALA A 24 0.95 -0.93 1.06
CA ALA A 24 1.81 -0.67 2.21
C ALA A 24 1.22 0.39 3.16
N SER A 25 1.56 0.32 4.45
CA SER A 25 1.00 1.25 5.44
C SER A 25 1.32 2.71 5.12
N GLY A 26 0.27 3.54 5.08
CA GLY A 26 0.41 4.99 4.92
C GLY A 26 0.70 5.47 3.50
N THR A 27 0.71 4.60 2.49
CA THR A 27 0.78 5.01 1.08
C THR A 27 -0.59 5.38 0.51
N PHE A 28 -1.67 4.89 1.14
CA PHE A 28 -3.06 5.03 0.67
C PHE A 28 -3.94 5.81 1.66
N GLY A 29 -3.37 6.53 2.63
CA GLY A 29 -4.16 7.26 3.63
C GLY A 29 -5.16 6.36 4.35
N TYR A 30 -6.46 6.65 4.17
CA TYR A 30 -7.59 5.82 4.65
C TYR A 30 -8.42 5.23 3.49
N ALA A 31 -7.80 4.98 2.34
CA ALA A 31 -8.38 4.46 1.10
C ALA A 31 -9.32 5.42 0.35
N ARG A 32 -10.08 6.25 1.07
CA ARG A 32 -11.07 7.17 0.49
C ARG A 32 -10.48 8.14 -0.54
N GLU A 33 -9.24 8.56 -0.33
CA GLU A 33 -8.53 9.45 -1.26
C GLU A 33 -8.18 8.75 -2.59
N MET A 34 -8.09 7.42 -2.58
CA MET A 34 -7.66 6.59 -3.70
C MET A 34 -8.83 5.97 -4.48
N GLU A 35 -10.07 6.08 -4.01
CA GLU A 35 -11.27 5.53 -4.68
C GLU A 35 -11.44 6.04 -6.12
N ARG A 36 -10.94 7.26 -6.42
CA ARG A 36 -10.97 7.84 -7.78
C ARG A 36 -9.89 7.30 -8.72
N ILE A 37 -8.89 6.61 -8.18
CA ILE A 37 -7.68 6.18 -8.90
C ILE A 37 -7.61 4.64 -8.96
N VAL A 38 -8.02 3.97 -7.89
CA VAL A 38 -7.94 2.52 -7.73
C VAL A 38 -9.26 2.01 -7.19
N ASP A 39 -9.80 0.95 -7.82
CA ASP A 39 -10.90 0.20 -7.25
C ASP A 39 -10.40 -0.65 -6.07
N CYS A 40 -10.61 -0.11 -4.86
CA CYS A 40 -10.21 -0.73 -3.61
C CYS A 40 -10.88 -2.09 -3.36
N ALA A 41 -12.04 -2.39 -3.95
CA ALA A 41 -12.76 -3.65 -3.74
C ALA A 41 -12.04 -4.86 -4.37
N ARG A 42 -11.14 -4.60 -5.32
CA ARG A 42 -10.30 -5.59 -6.00
C ARG A 42 -9.00 -5.92 -5.25
N LEU A 43 -8.58 -5.07 -4.32
CA LEU A 43 -7.40 -5.34 -3.50
C LEU A 43 -7.67 -6.48 -2.53
N GLY A 44 -6.63 -7.23 -2.18
CA GLY A 44 -6.68 -8.21 -1.10
C GLY A 44 -6.98 -7.54 0.24
N GLY A 45 -6.50 -6.31 0.44
CA GLY A 45 -6.63 -5.56 1.68
C GLY A 45 -5.85 -4.25 1.69
N ILE A 46 -6.14 -3.42 2.69
CA ILE A 46 -5.58 -2.07 2.83
C ILE A 46 -4.98 -1.90 4.22
N LEU A 47 -3.74 -1.41 4.27
CA LEU A 47 -3.07 -1.03 5.50
C LEU A 47 -3.07 0.50 5.61
N PRO A 48 -3.95 1.09 6.43
CA PRO A 48 -4.00 2.55 6.58
C PRO A 48 -2.75 3.08 7.30
N LYS A 49 -2.68 4.40 7.43
CA LYS A 49 -1.63 5.04 8.23
C LYS A 49 -1.73 4.60 9.70
N THR A 50 -0.58 4.39 10.34
CA THR A 50 -0.49 4.07 11.77
C THR A 50 -1.33 5.02 12.61
N ILE A 51 -2.23 4.45 13.43
CA ILE A 51 -3.05 5.19 14.39
C ILE A 51 -2.35 5.17 15.73
N THR A 52 -2.20 6.34 16.36
CA THR A 52 -1.64 6.49 17.71
C THR A 52 -2.73 6.94 18.66
N ALA A 53 -2.65 6.52 19.94
CA ALA A 53 -3.66 6.85 20.96
C ALA A 53 -3.89 8.37 21.13
N LEU A 54 -2.82 9.16 20.96
CA LEU A 54 -2.89 10.62 20.95
C LEU A 54 -2.64 11.16 19.54
N PRO A 55 -3.28 12.29 19.16
CA PRO A 55 -3.01 12.96 17.91
C PRO A 55 -1.54 13.34 17.77
N ARG A 56 -0.96 13.16 16.57
CA ARG A 56 0.41 13.56 16.26
C ARG A 56 0.42 14.38 14.96
N ILE A 57 0.87 15.63 15.07
CA ILE A 57 1.17 16.49 13.89
C ILE A 57 2.28 15.85 13.03
N GLY A 58 3.19 15.12 13.68
CA GLY A 58 4.37 14.50 13.08
C GLY A 58 5.50 15.50 12.83
N ASN A 59 6.54 15.08 12.11
CA ASN A 59 7.74 15.89 11.87
C ASN A 59 7.49 17.19 11.08
N ALA A 60 8.37 18.18 11.30
CA ALA A 60 8.43 19.44 10.56
C ALA A 60 8.52 19.21 9.03
N PRO A 61 8.22 20.22 8.19
CA PRO A 61 8.10 20.05 6.73
C PRO A 61 9.43 19.77 6.02
N ARG A 62 9.93 18.53 6.15
CA ARG A 62 10.89 17.83 5.28
C ARG A 62 10.58 16.33 5.41
N ARG A 63 9.52 15.88 4.74
CA ARG A 63 9.04 14.48 4.75
C ARG A 63 9.41 13.78 3.42
N PRO A 64 9.16 12.45 3.29
CA PRO A 64 10.06 11.52 2.61
C PRO A 64 10.68 12.08 1.35
N ARG A 65 12.01 12.26 1.39
CA ARG A 65 12.81 12.51 0.20
C ARG A 65 12.70 11.25 -0.64
N ARG A 66 12.16 11.35 -1.86
CA ARG A 66 12.33 10.29 -2.86
C ARG A 66 13.83 10.06 -2.95
N SER A 67 14.32 8.91 -2.47
CA SER A 67 15.67 8.49 -2.82
C SER A 67 15.60 8.20 -4.30
N ALA A 68 15.99 9.17 -5.13
CA ALA A 68 16.36 8.86 -6.49
C ALA A 68 17.53 7.89 -6.38
N THR A 69 17.29 6.60 -6.60
CA THR A 69 18.33 5.58 -6.82
C THR A 69 19.05 5.83 -8.16
N GLU A 70 19.22 7.10 -8.54
CA GLU A 70 19.92 7.58 -9.73
C GLU A 70 21.18 8.39 -9.39
N HIS A 71 21.51 8.53 -8.10
CA HIS A 71 22.81 9.06 -7.65
C HIS A 71 23.79 7.94 -7.25
N CYS A 72 23.79 6.84 -8.00
CA CYS A 72 24.76 5.74 -7.86
C CYS A 72 25.66 5.58 -9.11
N ARG A 73 25.93 6.67 -9.84
CA ARG A 73 26.96 6.74 -10.90
C ARG A 73 27.65 8.11 -10.91
N SER A 74 28.47 8.39 -9.90
CA SER A 74 29.50 9.44 -9.97
C SER A 74 30.58 9.30 -8.86
N ALA A 75 30.66 8.15 -8.20
CA ALA A 75 31.71 7.88 -7.20
C ALA A 75 32.39 6.54 -7.50
N ALA A 76 32.78 6.37 -8.77
CA ALA A 76 33.82 5.43 -9.21
C ALA A 76 34.91 6.25 -9.90
#